data_AF-A0A3N5PYT9-F1
#
_entry.id   AF-A0A3N5PYT9-F1
#
_cell.length_a   1.000
_cell.length_b   1.000
_cell.length_c   1.000
_cell.angle_alpha   90.00
_cell.angle_beta   90.00
_cell.angle_gamma   90.00
#
_symmetry.space_group_name_H-M   'P 1'
#
loop_
_entity.id
_entity.type
_entity.pdbx_description
1 polymer ?
#
loop_
_entity_poly.entity_id
_entity_poly.type
_entity_poly.pdbx_seq_one_letter_code
_entity_poly.pdbx_strand_id
1 'polypeptide(L)'
;YYQIPYRCLTPKGMTNLLIAARSISTDVRMHSSVRIMPPVMNIGQAAGLAAAMSLPAGDVRKIDIKTLQDKIRHAGGILEPELHPVKPEIA
;
A
#
# COMPACT_ATOMS: atom_id res chain seq x y z
N TYR A 1 9.95 -9.88 5.51
CA TYR A 1 9.46 -8.65 4.83
C TYR A 1 8.51 -9.06 3.72
N TYR A 2 7.45 -8.29 3.48
CA TYR A 2 6.46 -8.55 2.44
C TYR A 2 5.91 -7.22 1.90
N GLN A 3 5.37 -7.26 0.68
CA GLN A 3 4.66 -6.13 0.08
C GLN A 3 3.17 -6.45 0.00
N ILE A 4 2.34 -5.40 0.03
CA ILE A 4 0.90 -5.51 -0.14
C ILE A 4 0.60 -5.17 -1.61
N PRO A 5 0.14 -6.12 -2.43
CA PRO A 5 -0.26 -5.83 -3.80
C PRO A 5 -1.37 -4.79 -3.82
N TYR A 6 -1.28 -3.78 -4.70
CA TYR A 6 -2.29 -2.73 -4.82
C TYR A 6 -3.71 -3.30 -5.05
N ARG A 7 -3.81 -4.42 -5.78
CA ARG A 7 -5.07 -5.12 -6.03
C ARG A 7 -5.81 -5.57 -4.74
N CYS A 8 -5.11 -5.70 -3.61
CA CYS A 8 -5.74 -6.00 -2.32
C CYS A 8 -6.63 -4.86 -1.81
N LEU A 9 -6.40 -3.63 -2.27
CA LEU A 9 -7.17 -2.43 -1.92
C LEU A 9 -8.40 -2.25 -2.83
N THR A 10 -8.47 -2.95 -3.97
CA THR A 10 -9.52 -2.80 -4.98
C THR A 10 -10.50 -3.98 -4.94
N PRO A 11 -11.72 -3.83 -4.41
CA PRO A 11 -12.72 -4.90 -4.39
C PRO A 11 -13.05 -5.43 -5.80
N LYS A 12 -13.41 -6.71 -5.89
CA LYS A 12 -13.84 -7.31 -7.16
C LYS A 12 -15.18 -6.71 -7.60
N GLY A 13 -15.32 -6.43 -8.90
CA GLY A 13 -16.57 -5.92 -9.48
C GLY A 13 -16.82 -4.42 -9.32
N MET A 14 -15.93 -3.68 -8.65
CA MET A 14 -16.05 -2.23 -8.46
C MET A 14 -14.80 -1.54 -9.02
N THR A 15 -15.01 -0.48 -9.81
CA THR A 15 -13.94 0.29 -10.47
C THR A 15 -13.62 1.60 -9.76
N ASN A 16 -14.52 2.13 -8.94
CA ASN A 16 -14.38 3.44 -8.27
C ASN A 16 -14.35 3.35 -6.73
N LEU A 17 -14.03 2.18 -6.18
CA LEU A 17 -13.99 1.94 -4.74
C LEU A 17 -12.59 1.49 -4.30
N LEU A 18 -12.09 2.09 -3.23
CA LEU A 18 -10.85 1.73 -2.56
C LEU A 18 -11.08 1.45 -1.07
N ILE A 19 -10.37 0.47 -0.54
CA ILE A 19 -10.32 0.17 0.89
C ILE A 19 -9.05 0.79 1.48
N ALA A 20 -9.22 1.77 2.36
CA ALA A 20 -8.15 2.53 3.00
C ALA A 20 -7.87 2.10 4.45
N ALA A 21 -8.17 0.85 4.81
CA ALA A 21 -8.08 0.33 6.18
C ALA A 21 -7.68 -1.15 6.21
N ARG A 22 -7.72 -1.78 7.39
CA ARG A 22 -7.38 -3.20 7.60
C ARG A 22 -8.29 -4.21 6.86
N SER A 23 -9.44 -3.78 6.35
CA SER A 23 -10.43 -4.63 5.66
C SER A 23 -10.05 -4.97 4.20
N ILE A 24 -8.76 -4.94 3.86
CA ILE A 24 -8.25 -5.30 2.54
C ILE A 24 -8.27 -6.82 2.32
N SER A 25 -8.17 -7.24 1.06
CA SER A 25 -8.15 -8.66 0.70
C SER A 25 -6.86 -9.33 1.17
N THR A 26 -6.96 -10.20 2.18
CA THR A 26 -5.85 -10.98 2.75
C THR A 26 -6.31 -12.34 3.26
N ASP A 27 -5.43 -13.34 3.22
CA ASP A 27 -5.65 -14.60 3.94
C ASP A 27 -5.58 -14.41 5.46
N VAL A 28 -6.16 -15.35 6.20
CA VAL A 28 -6.23 -15.34 7.67
C VAL A 28 -4.84 -15.13 8.30
N ARG A 29 -3.82 -15.79 7.76
CA ARG A 29 -2.44 -15.70 8.27
C ARG A 29 -1.84 -14.31 8.07
N MET A 30 -2.10 -13.69 6.93
CA MET A 30 -1.58 -12.35 6.62
C MET A 30 -2.35 -11.25 7.36
N HIS A 31 -3.63 -11.46 7.65
CA HIS A 31 -4.46 -10.49 8.36
C HIS A 31 -3.87 -10.09 9.71
N SER A 32 -3.28 -11.04 10.44
CA SER A 32 -2.59 -10.78 11.71
C SER A 32 -1.43 -9.78 11.58
N SER A 33 -0.74 -9.78 10.44
CA SER A 33 0.41 -8.91 10.19
C SER A 33 0.01 -7.56 9.58
N VAL A 34 -0.92 -7.52 8.63
CA VAL A 34 -1.29 -6.27 7.95
C VAL A 34 -2.08 -5.28 8.81
N ARG A 35 -2.61 -5.73 9.95
CA ARG A 35 -3.46 -4.91 10.84
C ARG A 35 -2.68 -4.06 11.86
N ILE A 36 -1.35 -4.19 11.92
CA ILE A 36 -0.51 -3.32 12.77
C ILE A 36 -0.41 -1.91 12.16
N MET A 37 0.02 -0.92 12.93
CA MET A 37 -0.07 0.49 12.51
C MET A 37 0.71 0.82 11.23
N PRO A 38 1.99 0.42 11.05
CA PRO A 38 2.75 0.83 9.86
C PRO A 38 2.13 0.39 8.51
N PRO A 39 1.72 -0.88 8.31
CA PRO A 39 1.02 -1.27 7.10
C PRO A 39 -0.31 -0.54 6.90
N VAL A 40 -1.09 -0.31 7.96
CA VAL A 40 -2.38 0.41 7.85
C VAL A 40 -2.17 1.86 7.41
N MET A 41 -1.15 2.54 7.93
CA MET A 41 -0.79 3.90 7.48
C MET A 41 -0.40 3.90 5.98
N ASN A 42 0.41 2.93 5.55
CA ASN A 42 0.80 2.80 4.15
C ASN A 42 -0.40 2.48 3.23
N ILE A 43 -1.34 1.65 3.67
CA ILE A 43 -2.59 1.36 2.94
C ILE A 43 -3.41 2.64 2.76
N GLY A 44 -3.59 3.42 3.83
CA GLY A 44 -4.33 4.69 3.77
C GLY A 44 -3.68 5.69 2.80
N GLN A 45 -2.36 5.86 2.89
CA GLN A 45 -1.57 6.71 1.99
C GLN A 45 -1.74 6.29 0.53
N ALA A 46 -1.57 4.98 0.24
CA ALA A 46 -1.69 4.44 -1.11
C ALA A 46 -3.11 4.62 -1.67
N ALA A 47 -4.14 4.36 -0.86
CA ALA A 47 -5.53 4.52 -1.26
C ALA A 47 -5.88 5.99 -1.57
N GLY A 48 -5.43 6.94 -0.75
CA GLY A 48 -5.69 8.37 -0.97
C GLY A 48 -5.04 8.89 -2.25
N LEU A 49 -3.76 8.58 -2.47
CA LEU A 49 -3.04 8.97 -3.69
C LEU A 49 -3.64 8.32 -4.94
N ALA A 50 -4.00 7.04 -4.85
CA ALA A 50 -4.67 6.32 -5.92
C ALA A 50 -6.02 6.94 -6.30
N ALA A 51 -6.82 7.33 -5.30
CA ALA A 51 -8.09 8.01 -5.54
C ALA A 51 -7.88 9.31 -6.33
N ALA A 52 -6.90 10.13 -5.91
CA ALA A 52 -6.56 11.37 -6.62
C ALA A 52 -6.05 11.11 -8.05
N MET A 53 -5.22 10.08 -8.25
CA MET A 53 -4.72 9.68 -9.57
C MET A 53 -5.78 9.12 -10.51
N SER A 54 -6.86 8.56 -9.97
CA SER A 54 -7.94 7.99 -10.78
C SER A 54 -8.83 9.05 -11.45
N LEU A 55 -8.77 10.30 -11.00
CA LEU A 55 -9.56 11.39 -11.55
C LEU A 55 -9.03 11.84 -12.92
N PRO A 56 -9.92 12.29 -13.83
CA PRO A 56 -11.38 12.35 -13.71
C PRO A 56 -12.10 11.03 -14.06
N ALA A 57 -11.36 10.03 -14.57
CA ALA A 57 -11.95 8.78 -15.08
C ALA A 57 -12.65 7.93 -14.00
N GLY A 58 -12.24 8.08 -12.73
CA GLY A 58 -12.81 7.39 -11.57
C GLY A 58 -12.51 5.90 -11.50
N ASP A 59 -11.68 5.35 -12.41
CA ASP A 59 -11.30 3.94 -12.41
C ASP A 59 -9.99 3.73 -11.64
N VAL A 60 -10.11 3.46 -10.34
CA VAL A 60 -8.99 3.23 -9.43
C VAL A 60 -8.19 1.97 -9.75
N ARG A 61 -8.67 1.11 -10.65
CA ARG A 61 -8.00 -0.13 -11.07
C ARG A 61 -7.05 0.09 -12.26
N LYS A 62 -7.19 1.21 -12.97
CA LYS A 62 -6.41 1.54 -14.18
C LYS A 62 -5.28 2.54 -13.94
N ILE A 63 -4.98 2.86 -12.69
CA ILE A 63 -3.88 3.75 -12.36
C ILE A 63 -2.52 3.10 -12.66
N ASP A 64 -1.53 3.91 -13.01
CA ASP A 64 -0.15 3.44 -13.13
C ASP A 64 0.47 3.23 -11.74
N ILE A 65 0.80 1.98 -11.44
CA ILE A 65 1.33 1.59 -10.13
C ILE A 65 2.73 2.16 -9.89
N LYS A 66 3.55 2.30 -10.94
CA LYS A 66 4.90 2.86 -10.79
C LYS A 66 4.83 4.33 -10.36
N THR A 67 4.00 5.12 -11.05
CA THR A 67 3.72 6.50 -10.67
C THR A 67 3.16 6.60 -9.25
N LEU A 68 2.27 5.69 -8.84
CA LEU A 68 1.75 5.67 -7.47
C LEU A 68 2.89 5.44 -6.46
N GLN A 69 3.75 4.46 -6.70
CA GLN A 69 4.89 4.16 -5.83
C GLN A 69 5.85 5.34 -5.74
N ASP A 70 6.15 5.99 -6.86
CA ASP A 70 7.04 7.15 -6.90
C ASP A 70 6.44 8.33 -6.13
N LYS A 71 5.13 8.56 -6.25
CA LYS A 71 4.42 9.57 -5.43
C LYS A 71 4.44 9.26 -3.95
N ILE A 72 4.29 7.99 -3.55
CA ILE A 72 4.40 7.57 -2.15
C ILE A 72 5.81 7.85 -1.63
N ARG A 73 6.86 7.48 -2.37
CA ARG A 73 8.26 7.75 -2.00
C ARG A 73 8.53 9.24 -1.87
N HIS A 74 8.05 10.04 -2.83
CA HIS A 74 8.21 11.50 -2.79
C HIS A 74 7.52 12.14 -1.58
N ALA A 75 6.40 11.56 -1.13
CA ALA A 75 5.70 11.98 0.09
C ALA A 75 6.34 11.45 1.40
N GLY A 76 7.51 10.80 1.34
CA GLY A 76 8.20 10.22 2.49
C GLY A 76 7.63 8.87 2.95
N GLY A 77 6.74 8.25 2.16
CA GLY A 77 6.19 6.93 2.46
C GLY A 77 7.18 5.79 2.21
N ILE A 78 7.17 4.80 3.09
CA ILE A 78 8.10 3.66 3.05
C ILE A 78 7.42 2.46 2.38
N LEU A 79 7.90 2.07 1.20
CA LEU A 79 7.42 0.87 0.48
C LEU A 79 8.33 -0.35 0.73
N GLU A 80 9.60 -0.08 0.97
CA GLU A 80 10.66 -1.04 1.24
C GLU A 80 11.41 -0.56 2.48
N PRO A 81 11.72 -1.44 3.46
CA PRO A 81 12.56 -1.04 4.58
C PRO A 81 13.92 -0.64 4.02
N GLU A 82 14.44 0.50 4.48
CA GLU A 82 15.86 0.80 4.28
C GLU A 82 16.67 -0.32 4.93
N LEU A 83 17.44 -1.05 4.12
CA LEU A 83 18.43 -1.98 4.63
C LEU A 83 19.59 -1.16 5.19
N HIS A 84 19.48 -0.71 6.43
CA HIS A 84 20.68 -0.29 7.14
C HIS A 84 21.56 -1.53 7.37
N PRO A 85 22.84 -1.51 7.00
CA PRO A 85 23.74 -2.59 7.35
C PRO A 85 23.74 -2.73 8.87
N VAL A 86 23.36 -3.92 9.36
CA VAL A 86 23.48 -4.26 10.77
C VAL A 86 24.97 -4.11 11.12
N LYS A 87 25.30 -3.15 11.98
CA LYS A 87 26.66 -3.07 12.52
C LYS A 87 26.92 -4.42 13.22
N PRO A 88 28.01 -5.13 12.92
CA PRO A 88 28.30 -6.39 13.59
C PRO A 88 28.34 -6.12 15.09
N GLU A 89 27.44 -6.77 15.83
CA GLU A 89 27.48 -6.76 17.29
C GLU A 89 28.83 -7.32 17.73
N ILE A 90 29.46 -6.62 18.66
CA ILE A 90 30.77 -6.93 19.21
C ILE A 90 30.68 -8.33 19.85
N ALA A 91 31.47 -9.27 19.31
CA ALA A 91 31.68 -10.61 19.87
C ALA A 91 32.49 -10.55 21.17
#